data_AF-A0AAD4M131-F1
#
_entry.id   AF-A0AAD4M131-F1
#
_cell.length_a   1.000
_cell.length_b   1.000
_cell.length_c   1.000
_cell.angle_alpha   90.00
_cell.angle_beta   90.00
_cell.angle_gamma   90.00
#
_symmetry.space_group_name_H-M   'P 1'
#
loop_
_entity.id
_entity.type
_entity.pdbx_description
1 polymer ?
#
loop_
_entity_poly.entity_id
_entity_poly.type
_entity_poly.pdbx_seq_one_letter_code
_entity_poly.pdbx_strand_id
1 'polypeptide(L)'
;MQSSSLSSSRTPSFLTLTSSFLLLFLARSSVAQFNAPDCSLTWKWSFNSLGQNPCTIAAYLMGTCHGGAFTVPPLQPGNSYPGPSGIDNGDLCRCNTITYSLLSACDACQGENWTPWSEYSFNCTKVLPPST
;
A
#
# COMPACT_ATOMS: atom_id res chain seq x y z
N MET A 1 71.87 5.90 35.28
CA MET A 1 70.46 6.16 35.67
C MET A 1 69.64 6.19 34.40
N GLN A 2 68.88 5.13 34.17
CA GLN A 2 68.10 4.86 32.95
C GLN A 2 66.70 5.43 33.13
N SER A 3 66.26 6.32 32.24
CA SER A 3 64.87 6.76 32.15
C SER A 3 64.32 6.31 30.80
N SER A 4 63.65 5.16 30.79
CA SER A 4 62.92 4.64 29.64
C SER A 4 61.48 5.13 29.69
N SER A 5 61.08 5.98 28.75
CA SER A 5 59.69 6.40 28.54
C SER A 5 58.92 5.33 27.74
N LEU A 6 57.91 4.69 28.36
CA LEU A 6 56.96 3.82 27.66
C LEU A 6 55.91 4.66 26.92
N SER A 7 55.86 4.51 25.60
CA SER A 7 54.75 5.01 24.77
C SER A 7 53.55 4.06 24.87
N SER A 8 52.42 4.55 25.36
CA SER A 8 51.16 3.82 25.48
C SER A 8 50.41 3.84 24.15
N SER A 9 50.54 2.76 23.37
CA SER A 9 49.76 2.54 22.15
C SER A 9 48.35 2.09 22.53
N ARG A 10 47.37 3.00 22.39
CA ARG A 10 45.94 2.66 22.50
C ARG A 10 45.52 1.85 21.27
N THR A 11 45.44 0.53 21.41
CA THR A 11 44.78 -0.33 20.44
C THR A 11 43.26 -0.11 20.50
N PRO A 12 42.58 0.22 19.39
CA PRO A 12 41.12 0.30 19.39
C PRO A 12 40.54 -1.10 19.63
N SER A 13 39.69 -1.23 20.66
CA SER A 13 39.00 -2.48 20.98
C SER A 13 38.09 -2.90 19.81
N PHE A 14 38.45 -3.99 19.12
CA PHE A 14 37.68 -4.61 18.04
C PHE A 14 36.24 -5.02 18.41
N LEU A 15 35.90 -4.99 19.70
CA LEU A 15 34.59 -5.37 20.24
C LEU A 15 33.47 -4.35 19.96
N THR A 16 33.78 -3.09 19.63
CA THR A 16 32.74 -2.07 19.39
C THR A 16 32.22 -2.07 17.96
N LEU A 17 33.03 -2.47 16.98
CA LEU A 17 32.66 -2.46 15.55
C LEU A 17 31.60 -3.51 15.20
N THR A 18 31.65 -4.70 15.80
CA THR A 18 30.71 -5.79 15.50
C THR A 18 29.29 -5.50 16.00
N SER A 19 29.17 -4.79 17.13
CA SER A 19 27.87 -4.40 17.70
C SER A 19 27.12 -3.40 16.82
N SER A 20 27.82 -2.48 16.13
CA SER A 20 27.20 -1.50 15.23
C SER A 20 26.69 -2.14 13.93
N PHE A 21 27.37 -3.17 13.43
CA PHE A 21 26.90 -3.94 12.26
C PHE A 21 25.62 -4.73 12.58
N LEU A 22 25.51 -5.35 13.76
CA LEU A 22 24.33 -6.13 14.15
C LEU A 22 23.06 -5.26 14.29
N LEU A 23 23.21 -4.00 14.73
CA LEU A 23 22.10 -3.03 14.81
C LEU A 23 21.62 -2.54 13.44
N LEU A 24 22.52 -2.45 12.45
CA LEU A 24 22.17 -2.10 11.07
C LEU A 24 21.47 -3.25 10.32
N PHE A 25 21.81 -4.51 10.62
CA PHE A 25 21.09 -5.68 10.08
C PHE A 25 19.67 -5.85 10.64
N LEU A 26 19.36 -5.25 11.79
CA LEU A 26 18.01 -5.21 12.37
C LEU A 26 17.16 -4.04 11.84
N ALA A 27 17.67 -3.23 10.90
CA ALA A 27 16.86 -2.29 10.14
C ALA A 27 15.87 -3.10 9.27
N ARG A 28 14.75 -3.48 9.88
CA ARG A 28 13.64 -4.14 9.24
C ARG A 28 13.22 -3.31 8.04
N SER A 29 13.23 -3.91 6.85
CA SER A 29 12.43 -3.42 5.74
C SER A 29 10.99 -3.32 6.24
N SER A 30 10.49 -2.10 6.43
CA SER A 30 9.07 -1.89 6.64
C SER A 30 8.37 -2.26 5.35
N VAL A 31 7.85 -3.49 5.26
CA VAL A 31 6.92 -3.85 4.19
C VAL A 31 5.73 -2.92 4.35
N ALA A 32 5.40 -2.16 3.30
CA ALA A 32 4.19 -1.36 3.30
C ALA A 32 3.01 -2.23 3.76
N GLN A 33 2.33 -1.78 4.82
CA GLN A 33 1.19 -2.51 5.37
C GLN A 33 -0.01 -2.17 4.50
N PHE A 34 -0.57 -3.15 3.81
CA PHE A 34 -1.82 -3.03 3.08
C PHE A 34 -2.91 -3.69 3.92
N ASN A 35 -4.02 -2.99 4.13
CA ASN A 35 -5.17 -3.53 4.82
C ASN A 35 -6.37 -3.50 3.87
N ALA A 36 -6.93 -4.67 3.60
CA ALA A 36 -8.07 -4.86 2.72
C ALA A 36 -8.93 -6.02 3.27
N PRO A 37 -10.25 -5.95 3.14
CA PRO A 37 -11.14 -7.03 3.57
C PRO A 37 -10.91 -8.30 2.74
N ASP A 38 -11.22 -9.43 3.38
CA ASP A 38 -11.33 -10.69 2.67
C ASP A 38 -12.60 -10.73 1.81
N CYS A 39 -12.51 -11.44 0.69
CA CYS A 39 -13.65 -11.71 -0.18
C CYS A 39 -14.15 -13.15 0.03
N SER A 40 -15.44 -13.37 -0.17
CA SER A 40 -16.01 -14.73 -0.20
C SER A 40 -15.31 -15.62 -1.24
N LEU A 41 -15.15 -16.92 -0.94
CA LEU A 41 -14.57 -17.90 -1.87
C LEU A 41 -15.39 -18.09 -3.16
N THR A 42 -16.66 -17.65 -3.18
CA THR A 42 -17.48 -17.60 -4.41
C THR A 42 -16.93 -16.62 -5.45
N TRP A 43 -16.10 -15.66 -5.03
CA TRP A 43 -15.46 -14.66 -5.89
C TRP A 43 -14.06 -15.05 -6.37
N LYS A 44 -13.62 -16.30 -6.19
CA LYS A 44 -12.27 -16.74 -6.62
C LYS A 44 -11.94 -16.44 -8.09
N TRP A 45 -12.93 -16.34 -8.96
CA TRP A 45 -12.74 -15.98 -10.37
C TRP A 45 -12.13 -14.58 -10.55
N SER A 46 -12.31 -13.67 -9.60
CA SER A 46 -11.78 -12.30 -9.64
C SER A 46 -10.39 -12.17 -9.01
N PHE A 47 -9.83 -13.27 -8.50
CA PHE A 47 -8.51 -13.27 -7.88
C PHE A 47 -7.44 -13.32 -8.98
N ASN A 48 -6.33 -12.63 -8.76
CA ASN A 48 -5.20 -12.72 -9.68
C ASN A 48 -4.39 -14.02 -9.46
N SER A 49 -3.36 -14.23 -10.27
CA SER A 49 -2.48 -15.40 -10.21
C SER A 49 -1.67 -15.52 -8.91
N LEU A 50 -1.58 -14.45 -8.10
CA LEU A 50 -0.97 -14.45 -6.78
C LEU A 50 -1.97 -14.81 -5.67
N GLY A 51 -3.22 -15.11 -6.02
CA GLY A 51 -4.29 -15.40 -5.07
C GLY A 51 -4.77 -14.17 -4.31
N GLN A 52 -4.50 -12.97 -4.81
CA GLN A 52 -4.97 -11.73 -4.19
C GLN A 52 -6.39 -11.41 -4.67
N ASN A 53 -7.25 -11.03 -3.72
CA ASN A 53 -8.62 -10.64 -4.00
C ASN A 53 -8.70 -9.19 -4.56
N PRO A 54 -9.83 -8.77 -5.17
CA PRO A 54 -9.96 -7.43 -5.75
C PRO A 54 -9.68 -6.28 -4.78
N CYS A 55 -10.10 -6.39 -3.51
CA CYS A 55 -9.86 -5.39 -2.47
C CYS A 55 -8.36 -5.21 -2.21
N THR A 56 -7.64 -6.32 -2.12
CA THR A 56 -6.19 -6.35 -1.92
C THR A 56 -5.46 -5.71 -3.11
N ILE A 57 -5.87 -6.04 -4.33
CA ILE A 57 -5.26 -5.48 -5.56
C ILE A 57 -5.55 -3.97 -5.64
N ALA A 58 -6.77 -3.53 -5.29
CA ALA A 58 -7.11 -2.10 -5.22
C ALA A 58 -6.21 -1.35 -4.23
N ALA A 59 -5.97 -1.92 -3.04
CA ALA A 59 -5.06 -1.35 -2.04
C ALA A 59 -3.62 -1.21 -2.57
N TYR A 60 -3.11 -2.22 -3.29
CA TYR A 60 -1.78 -2.15 -3.90
C TYR A 60 -1.69 -1.05 -4.97
N LEU A 61 -2.68 -0.99 -5.87
CA LEU A 61 -2.70 0.00 -6.95
C LEU A 61 -2.75 1.42 -6.39
N MET A 62 -3.63 1.65 -5.41
CA MET A 62 -3.74 2.94 -4.72
C MET A 62 -2.48 3.29 -3.92
N GLY A 63 -1.87 2.31 -3.24
CA GLY A 63 -0.63 2.52 -2.49
C GLY A 63 0.51 3.02 -3.37
N THR A 64 0.54 2.65 -4.64
CA THR A 64 1.55 3.15 -5.61
C THR A 64 1.54 4.68 -5.74
N CYS A 65 0.39 5.31 -5.50
CA CYS A 65 0.22 6.75 -5.63
C CYS A 65 0.29 7.52 -4.30
N HIS A 66 0.10 6.82 -3.18
CA HIS A 66 -0.02 7.43 -1.85
C HIS A 66 1.14 7.04 -0.92
N GLY A 67 2.36 6.99 -1.44
CA GLY A 67 3.56 6.77 -0.61
C GLY A 67 3.77 5.31 -0.18
N GLY A 68 3.18 4.37 -0.91
CA GLY A 68 3.39 2.93 -0.77
C GLY A 68 2.35 2.19 0.05
N ALA A 69 1.46 2.87 0.78
CA ALA A 69 0.44 2.23 1.61
C ALA A 69 -0.96 2.81 1.33
N PHE A 70 -1.97 1.93 1.32
CA PHE A 70 -3.37 2.33 1.22
C PHE A 70 -4.26 1.28 1.90
N THR A 71 -5.34 1.75 2.51
CA THR A 71 -6.32 0.90 3.18
C THR A 71 -7.63 0.94 2.43
N VAL A 72 -8.13 -0.24 2.06
CA VAL A 72 -9.50 -0.44 1.59
C VAL A 72 -10.29 -0.95 2.81
N PRO A 73 -11.17 -0.14 3.44
CA PRO A 73 -11.85 -0.54 4.66
C PRO A 73 -12.99 -1.53 4.36
N PRO A 74 -13.36 -2.44 5.27
CA PRO A 74 -14.55 -3.27 5.12
C PRO A 74 -15.82 -2.41 5.04
N LEU A 75 -16.77 -2.81 4.19
CA LEU A 75 -18.05 -2.13 4.05
C LEU A 75 -19.04 -2.53 5.14
N GLN A 76 -19.95 -1.60 5.46
CA GLN A 76 -21.16 -1.92 6.22
C GLN A 76 -22.30 -2.22 5.22
N PRO A 77 -23.34 -2.95 5.65
CA PRO A 77 -24.50 -3.26 4.80
C PRO A 77 -25.13 -2.02 4.17
N GLY A 78 -25.30 -2.05 2.84
CA GLY A 78 -25.90 -0.99 2.04
C GLY A 78 -24.94 0.11 1.57
N ASN A 79 -23.64 -0.01 1.86
CA ASN A 79 -22.62 0.96 1.45
C ASN A 79 -21.80 0.49 0.25
N SER A 80 -21.14 1.43 -0.41
CA SER A 80 -20.17 1.17 -1.49
C SER A 80 -19.00 2.15 -1.40
N TYR A 81 -17.88 1.85 -2.06
CA TYR A 81 -16.77 2.79 -2.12
C TYR A 81 -17.12 4.00 -3.00
N PRO A 82 -17.13 5.22 -2.44
CA PRO A 82 -17.52 6.40 -3.20
C PRO A 82 -16.44 6.80 -4.19
N GLY A 83 -16.87 7.54 -5.20
CA GLY A 83 -16.01 8.27 -6.11
C GLY A 83 -15.15 9.35 -5.42
N PRO A 84 -14.12 9.87 -6.12
CA PRO A 84 -13.32 11.00 -5.63
C PRO A 84 -14.18 12.23 -5.30
N SER A 85 -13.74 13.00 -4.30
CA SER A 85 -14.37 14.26 -3.92
C SER A 85 -13.34 15.24 -3.34
N GLY A 86 -13.65 16.54 -3.40
CA GLY A 86 -12.80 17.59 -2.82
C GLY A 86 -11.39 17.61 -3.42
N ILE A 87 -10.39 17.42 -2.57
CA ILE A 87 -8.97 17.45 -2.98
C ILE A 87 -8.60 16.30 -3.92
N ASP A 88 -9.38 15.21 -3.92
CA ASP A 88 -9.11 14.01 -4.71
C ASP A 88 -9.67 14.09 -6.15
N ASN A 89 -10.39 15.15 -6.51
CA ASN A 89 -11.02 15.30 -7.84
C ASN A 89 -10.02 15.26 -9.02
N GLY A 90 -8.75 15.57 -8.75
CA GLY A 90 -7.66 15.51 -9.72
C GLY A 90 -6.75 14.28 -9.57
N ASP A 91 -7.05 13.39 -8.63
CA ASP A 91 -6.23 12.20 -8.36
C ASP A 91 -6.45 11.15 -9.46
N LEU A 92 -5.49 11.06 -10.38
CA LEU A 92 -5.52 10.12 -11.50
C LEU A 92 -5.47 8.65 -11.08
N CYS A 93 -5.09 8.34 -9.85
CA CYS A 93 -5.08 6.97 -9.35
C CYS A 93 -6.46 6.54 -8.88
N ARG A 94 -7.25 7.47 -8.34
CA ARG A 94 -8.66 7.22 -8.04
C ARG A 94 -9.53 7.37 -9.27
N CYS A 95 -9.29 8.40 -10.07
CA CYS A 95 -9.96 8.63 -11.36
C CYS A 95 -9.41 7.72 -12.46
N ASN A 96 -9.36 6.42 -12.18
CA ASN A 96 -8.84 5.39 -13.07
C ASN A 96 -9.86 4.27 -13.20
N THR A 97 -10.18 3.84 -14.42
CA THR A 97 -11.17 2.78 -14.68
C THR A 97 -10.73 1.43 -14.11
N ILE A 98 -9.43 1.18 -13.99
CA ILE A 98 -8.90 -0.05 -13.38
C ILE A 98 -9.08 -0.02 -11.87
N THR A 99 -8.70 1.09 -11.21
CA THR A 99 -8.95 1.26 -9.77
C THR A 99 -10.43 1.14 -9.45
N TYR A 100 -11.28 1.81 -10.24
CA TYR A 100 -12.73 1.70 -10.14
C TYR A 100 -13.18 0.25 -10.27
N SER A 101 -12.75 -0.45 -11.33
CA SER A 101 -13.18 -1.83 -11.57
C SER A 101 -12.81 -2.76 -10.41
N LEU A 102 -11.64 -2.57 -9.81
CA LEU A 102 -11.19 -3.33 -8.64
C LEU A 102 -11.99 -2.98 -7.38
N LEU A 103 -12.29 -1.70 -7.15
CA LEU A 103 -13.14 -1.28 -6.04
C LEU A 103 -14.59 -1.76 -6.19
N SER A 104 -15.17 -1.70 -7.39
CA SER A 104 -16.51 -2.24 -7.67
C SER A 104 -16.58 -3.76 -7.52
N ALA A 105 -15.55 -4.48 -7.96
CA ALA A 105 -15.45 -5.90 -7.68
C ALA A 105 -15.25 -6.18 -6.18
N CYS A 106 -14.59 -5.28 -5.46
CA CYS A 106 -14.43 -5.36 -4.01
C CYS A 106 -15.75 -5.09 -3.25
N ASP A 107 -16.57 -4.14 -3.70
CA ASP A 107 -17.94 -3.94 -3.18
C ASP A 107 -18.72 -5.26 -3.30
N ALA A 108 -18.76 -5.80 -4.52
CA ALA A 108 -19.52 -6.99 -4.84
C ALA A 108 -18.99 -8.26 -4.13
N CYS A 109 -17.67 -8.36 -3.92
CA CYS A 109 -17.08 -9.50 -3.21
C CYS A 109 -17.40 -9.51 -1.70
N GLN A 110 -17.67 -8.33 -1.13
CA GLN A 110 -18.12 -8.16 0.25
C GLN A 110 -19.62 -8.35 0.42
N GLY A 111 -20.36 -8.53 -0.69
CA GLY A 111 -21.82 -8.71 -0.70
C GLY A 111 -22.60 -7.42 -0.89
N GLU A 112 -21.93 -6.31 -1.20
CA GLU A 112 -22.57 -5.02 -1.43
C GLU A 112 -22.76 -4.72 -2.91
N ASN A 113 -23.57 -3.71 -3.21
CA ASN A 113 -23.73 -3.21 -4.57
C ASN A 113 -22.67 -2.13 -4.87
N TRP A 114 -22.18 -2.06 -6.11
CA TRP A 114 -21.15 -1.09 -6.47
C TRP A 114 -21.73 0.24 -6.96
N THR A 115 -20.97 1.32 -6.78
CA THR A 115 -21.30 2.62 -7.40
C THR A 115 -21.15 2.52 -8.93
N PRO A 116 -22.13 2.95 -9.73
CA PRO A 116 -21.98 3.02 -11.18
C PRO A 116 -20.85 3.97 -11.60
N TRP A 117 -20.14 3.67 -12.69
CA TRP A 117 -19.00 4.48 -13.14
C TRP A 117 -19.35 5.96 -13.32
N SER A 118 -20.53 6.27 -13.86
CA SER A 118 -20.98 7.65 -14.07
C SER A 118 -21.10 8.45 -12.75
N GLU A 119 -21.43 7.77 -11.66
CA GLU A 119 -21.51 8.38 -10.33
C GLU A 119 -20.13 8.41 -9.65
N TYR A 120 -19.37 7.30 -9.73
CA TYR A 120 -18.02 7.22 -9.19
C TYR A 120 -17.08 8.28 -9.80
N SER A 121 -17.16 8.47 -11.12
CA SER A 121 -16.31 9.43 -11.85
C SER A 121 -16.88 10.85 -11.89
N PHE A 122 -18.03 11.11 -11.23
CA PHE A 122 -18.76 12.37 -11.37
C PHE A 122 -17.90 13.62 -11.09
N ASN A 123 -17.05 13.58 -10.07
CA ASN A 123 -16.16 14.71 -9.72
C ASN A 123 -14.76 14.60 -10.34
N CYS A 124 -14.47 13.56 -11.13
CA CYS A 124 -13.17 13.40 -11.76
C CYS A 124 -12.95 14.45 -12.84
N THR A 125 -11.95 15.30 -12.64
CA THR A 125 -11.57 16.33 -13.63
C THR A 125 -10.88 15.76 -14.86
N LYS A 126 -10.25 14.59 -14.70
CA LYS A 126 -9.63 13.77 -15.76
C LYS A 126 -9.75 12.31 -15.36
N VAL A 127 -9.85 11.41 -16.34
CA VAL A 127 -9.91 9.95 -16.11
C VAL A 127 -8.81 9.22 -16.88
N LEU A 128 -8.35 8.10 -16.33
CA LEU A 128 -7.41 7.17 -16.97
C LEU A 128 -8.06 5.80 -17.25
N PRO A 129 -7.85 5.20 -18.43
CA PRO A 129 -7.33 5.85 -19.63
C PRO A 129 -8.29 6.96 -20.10
N PRO A 130 -7.80 7.97 -20.84
CA PRO A 130 -8.66 9.02 -21.39
C PRO A 130 -9.72 8.43 -22.31
N SER A 131 -10.95 8.97 -22.25
CA SER A 131 -11.98 8.69 -23.23
C SER A 131 -11.48 9.09 -24.62
N THR A 132 -11.49 8.16 -25.58
CA THR A 132 -11.17 8.41 -26.99
C THR A 132 -12.23 9.25 -27.68
#